data_AF-A0A961CEF4-F1
#
_entry.id   AF-A0A961CEF4-F1
#
_cell.length_a   1.000
_cell.length_b   1.000
_cell.length_c   1.000
_cell.angle_alpha   90.00
_cell.angle_beta   90.00
_cell.angle_gamma   90.00
#
_symmetry.space_group_name_H-M   'P 1'
#
loop_
_entity.id
_entity.type
_entity.pdbx_description
1 polymer ?
#
loop_
_entity_poly.entity_id
_entity_poly.type
_entity_poly.pdbx_seq_one_letter_code
_entity_poly.pdbx_strand_id
1 'polypeptide(L)' 'IFLDDVTVSRRHAAFEISGGGCTVRDAGSLNGTYVNRERIDERRLEPGDEVQIGKFKLVYLVGTD' A
#
# COMPACT_ATOMS: atom_id res chain seq x y z
N ILE A 1 3.85 -0.41 9.53
CA ILE A 1 4.99 0.11 8.74
C ILE A 1 5.07 1.61 9.02
N PHE A 2 6.24 2.16 9.38
CA PHE A 2 6.44 3.59 9.59
C PHE A 2 7.29 4.16 8.45
N LEU A 3 6.79 5.20 7.79
CA LEU A 3 7.45 5.87 6.67
C LEU A 3 7.58 7.35 7.00
N ASP A 4 8.80 7.80 7.28
CA ASP A 4 9.06 9.17 7.76
C ASP A 4 9.29 10.12 6.59
N ASP A 5 8.21 10.75 6.14
CA ASP A 5 8.27 11.81 5.15
C ASP A 5 7.01 12.68 5.19
N VAL A 6 7.15 13.97 4.89
CA VAL A 6 6.05 14.93 4.86
C VAL A 6 4.94 14.56 3.86
N THR A 7 5.27 13.80 2.81
CA THR A 7 4.29 13.30 1.84
C THR A 7 3.47 12.11 2.35
N VAL A 8 3.76 11.60 3.55
CA VAL A 8 3.07 10.47 4.16
C VAL A 8 2.17 10.94 5.30
N SER A 9 0.85 10.84 5.12
CA SER A 9 -0.12 11.05 6.21
C SER A 9 0.11 10.10 7.39
N ARG A 10 -0.17 10.57 8.62
CA ARG A 10 -0.05 9.77 9.86
C ARG A 10 -0.77 8.42 9.79
N ARG A 11 -1.95 8.40 9.17
CA ARG A 11 -2.67 7.19 8.76
C ARG A 11 -2.80 7.26 7.25
N HIS A 12 -1.90 6.59 6.54
CA HIS A 12 -1.84 6.69 5.08
C HIS A 12 -2.58 5.56 4.38
N ALA A 13 -2.17 4.33 4.67
CA ALA A 13 -2.76 3.14 4.11
C ALA A 13 -2.86 2.05 5.18
N ALA A 14 -3.84 1.18 5.03
CA ALA A 14 -3.99 -0.04 5.82
C ALA A 14 -3.76 -1.24 4.89
N PHE A 15 -3.00 -2.21 5.40
CA PHE A 15 -2.86 -3.52 4.76
C PHE A 15 -3.59 -4.53 5.61
N GLU A 16 -4.56 -5.22 5.02
CA GLU A 16 -5.33 -6.28 5.66
C GLU A 16 -4.96 -7.61 5.01
N ILE A 17 -4.59 -8.59 5.83
CA ILE A 17 -4.25 -9.94 5.37
C ILE A 17 -5.40 -10.85 5.77
N SER A 18 -6.08 -11.42 4.78
CA SER A 18 -7.21 -12.33 5.00
C SER A 18 -7.32 -13.33 3.85
N GLY A 19 -7.79 -14.55 4.14
CA GLY A 19 -8.07 -15.56 3.12
C GLY A 19 -6.88 -15.88 2.19
N GLY A 20 -5.65 -15.82 2.69
CA GLY A 20 -4.42 -16.06 1.90
C GLY A 20 -4.04 -14.93 0.93
N GLY A 21 -4.67 -13.76 1.03
CA GLY A 21 -4.33 -12.57 0.25
C GLY A 21 -4.06 -11.36 1.12
N CYS A 22 -3.59 -10.29 0.48
CA CYS A 22 -3.44 -8.98 1.10
C CYS A 22 -4.25 -7.95 0.31
N THR A 23 -5.00 -7.11 1.02
CA THR A 23 -5.70 -5.95 0.47
C THR A 23 -5.05 -4.69 1.03
N VAL A 24 -4.73 -3.74 0.15
CA VAL A 24 -4.32 -2.39 0.54
C VAL A 24 -5.50 -1.44 0.39
N ARG A 25 -5.68 -0.56 1.38
CA ARG A 25 -6.70 0.48 1.38
C ARG A 25 -6.10 1.82 1.76
N ASP A 26 -6.44 2.87 1.02
CA ASP A 26 -6.13 4.25 1.39
C ASP A 26 -6.96 4.67 2.61
N ALA A 27 -6.31 5.28 3.61
CA ALA A 27 -6.93 5.66 4.88
C ALA A 27 -7.42 7.11 4.90
N GLY A 28 -7.73 7.70 3.74
CA GLY A 28 -8.04 9.12 3.59
C GLY A 28 -6.76 9.96 3.59
N SER A 29 -5.71 9.46 2.94
CA SER A 29 -4.42 10.14 2.88
C SER A 29 -4.50 11.38 1.99
N LEU A 30 -3.63 12.37 2.27
CA LEU A 30 -3.60 13.62 1.50
C LEU A 30 -3.14 13.38 0.06
N ASN A 31 -2.12 12.54 -0.14
CA ASN A 31 -1.47 12.34 -1.43
C ASN A 31 -1.99 11.09 -2.17
N GLY A 32 -2.80 10.26 -1.51
CA GLY A 32 -3.31 9.01 -2.06
C GLY A 32 -2.31 7.85 -1.99
N THR A 33 -2.86 6.65 -2.03
CA THR A 33 -2.14 5.39 -2.19
C THR A 33 -2.22 4.95 -3.65
N TYR A 34 -1.12 4.44 -4.20
CA TYR A 34 -1.06 3.97 -5.57
C TYR A 34 -0.59 2.53 -5.64
N VAL A 35 -1.14 1.77 -6.59
CA VAL A 35 -0.67 0.43 -6.95
C VAL A 35 -0.37 0.44 -8.44
N ASN A 36 0.86 0.10 -8.83
CA ASN A 36 1.31 0.10 -10.23
C ASN A 36 1.02 1.44 -10.95
N ARG A 37 1.27 2.57 -10.25
CA ARG A 37 1.03 3.95 -10.71
C ARG A 37 -0.44 4.36 -10.87
N GLU A 38 -1.37 3.49 -10.51
CA GLU A 38 -2.80 3.77 -10.48
C GLU A 38 -3.21 4.16 -9.05
N ARG A 39 -3.92 5.29 -8.90
CA ARG A 39 -4.45 5.71 -7.60
C ARG A 39 -5.61 4.81 -7.21
N ILE A 40 -5.62 4.30 -5.98
CA ILE A 40 -6.65 3.39 -5.49
C ILE A 40 -7.29 3.94 -4.22
N ASP A 41 -8.54 3.53 -3.98
CA ASP A 41 -9.15 3.61 -2.65
C ASP A 41 -8.96 2.27 -1.91
N GLU A 42 -9.13 1.15 -2.62
CA GLU A 42 -8.92 -0.21 -2.12
C GLU A 42 -8.52 -1.14 -3.28
N ARG A 43 -7.58 -2.05 -3.05
CA ARG A 43 -7.16 -3.05 -4.04
C ARG A 43 -6.57 -4.30 -3.38
N ARG A 44 -6.98 -5.48 -3.87
CA ARG A 44 -6.29 -6.74 -3.58
C ARG A 44 -4.94 -6.77 -4.30
N LEU A 45 -3.88 -7.05 -3.57
CA LEU A 45 -2.51 -7.10 -4.09
C LEU A 45 -2.19 -8.45 -4.66
N GLU A 46 -1.52 -8.44 -5.82
CA GLU A 46 -0.91 -9.61 -6.43
C GLU A 46 0.61 -9.60 -6.20
N PRO A 47 1.26 -10.77 -6.08
CA PRO A 47 2.71 -10.84 -5.92
C PRO A 47 3.43 -10.06 -7.03
N GLY A 48 4.32 -9.15 -6.64
CA GLY A 48 5.07 -8.26 -7.54
C GLY A 48 4.47 -6.86 -7.69
N ASP A 49 3.26 -6.59 -7.18
CA ASP A 49 2.66 -5.25 -7.22
C ASP A 49 3.54 -4.20 -6.51
N GLU A 50 3.75 -3.06 -7.18
CA GLU A 50 4.40 -1.88 -6.59
C GLU A 50 3.34 -1.00 -5.91
N VAL A 51 3.43 -0.90 -4.58
CA VAL A 51 2.62 0.02 -3.78
C VAL A 51 3.44 1.29 -3.52
N GLN A 52 2.90 2.43 -3.91
CA GLN A 52 3.51 3.73 -3.64
C GLN A 52 2.72 4.50 -2.58
N ILE A 53 3.45 4.99 -1.58
CA ILE A 53 2.95 5.81 -0.45
C ILE A 53 3.87 7.02 -0.32
N GLY A 54 3.36 8.21 -0.68
CA GLY A 54 4.20 9.40 -0.81
C GLY A 54 5.34 9.18 -1.81
N LYS A 55 6.58 9.44 -1.38
CA LYS A 55 7.79 9.15 -2.18
C LYS A 55 8.28 7.70 -2.13
N PHE A 56 7.73 6.88 -1.22
CA PHE A 56 8.21 5.52 -1.00
C PHE A 56 7.52 4.54 -1.95
N LYS A 57 8.29 3.57 -2.44
CA LYS A 57 7.83 2.46 -3.27
C LYS A 57 8.14 1.15 -2.57
N LEU A 58 7.13 0.33 -2.39
CA LEU A 58 7.21 -0.99 -1.77
C LEU A 58 6.77 -2.02 -2.80
N VAL A 59 7.42 -3.18 -2.83
CA VAL A 59 6.98 -4.31 -3.65
C VAL A 59 6.33 -5.35 -2.75
N TYR A 60 5.12 -5.77 -3.08
CA TYR A 60 4.45 -6.84 -2.37
C TYR A 60 4.99 -8.21 -2.82
N LEU A 61 5.52 -8.98 -1.87
CA LEU A 61 6.00 -10.35 -2.10
C LEU A 61 5.28 -11.28 -1.15
N VAL A 62 4.97 -12.49 -1.60
CA VAL A 62 4.41 -13.55 -0.75
C VAL A 62 5.57 -14.42 -0.28
N GLY A 63 5.72 -14.52 1.04
CA GLY A 63 6.69 -15.45 1.63
C GLY A 63 6.26 -16.88 1.32
N THR A 64 7.13 -17.63 0.66
CA THR A 64 7.08 -19.10 0.71
C THR A 64 7.86 -19.53 1.94
N ASP A 65 7.22 -20.29 2.83
CA ASP A 65 7.91 -20.98 3.94
C ASP A 65 9.06 -21.87 3.43
#